data_AF-A0A5B7AYD1-F1
#
_entry.id   AF-A0A5B7AYD1-F1
#
_cell.length_a   1.000
_cell.length_b   1.000
_cell.length_c   1.000
_cell.angle_alpha   90.00
_cell.angle_beta   90.00
_cell.angle_gamma   90.00
#
_symmetry.space_group_name_H-M   'P 1'
#
loop_
_entity.id
_entity.type
_entity.pdbx_description
1 polymer ?
#
loop_
_entity_poly.entity_id
_entity_poly.type
_entity_poly.pdbx_seq_one_letter_code
_entity_poly.pdbx_strand_id
1 'polypeptide(L)'
;MATMESLIGLVNRIQRACTALGDYGGGDNTFSSLWDALPSVAVVGGQSSGKSSVLESIVGRDFLPRGSGIVTRRPLVLQLQKTEDGQQEYAEFSHLPRRKFTDFSMVRKEISDETDRITGKTRQISPVPIHLSIYSPNVVNLTLVDLPGLTKVAVEGQPDSVVQDIENMVRSYVEKPNCVILAISPANQDIATSDAIKLAREVDPMGERTFGVLTKLDLMDKGTNALDVLEGRAYRLQQPWVGIVNRSQADINKNVDNIVARRNEREYFATSPDYGHLASKMGSEYLAKLLSKHLESVIRARIPSITSLINKSIDELESEMDHLGRPIGVDAGAQLYTILELCRAFDRIFKEHLDGGRPGGDRIYGVFDNQLPAALRKLPFDRHLSLQNVRKVVSEADGYQPHLIAPEQGYRRLIDGALNYFRGPSEASVDAVHFVLKELVRKSIGETQELRRFPTLQAEIASAAGEALERFREESKKTVIRLVDMESSYLTVDFFRKLPQEIEKGGNPAPSNVDRYTEGHFRRIGSNVSSYVGMVSETLKNTIPKAVVYCQVREAKQSLLNHFYTQIGRKEGKQLAQMLDEDPALMERRQQCAKRLELYKAARDEIDSVSWAR
;
A
#
# COMPACT_ATOMS: atom_id res chain seq x y z
N MET A 1 11.47 -26.81 -28.75
CA MET A 1 10.02 -27.08 -28.52
C MET A 1 9.87 -27.44 -27.05
N ALA A 2 9.24 -26.59 -26.22
CA ALA A 2 8.99 -26.94 -24.81
C ALA A 2 8.28 -28.30 -24.74
N THR A 3 8.88 -29.26 -24.03
CA THR A 3 8.33 -30.61 -23.92
C THR A 3 6.99 -30.56 -23.21
N MET A 4 6.08 -31.45 -23.61
CA MET A 4 4.71 -31.62 -23.09
C MET A 4 4.64 -31.64 -21.55
N GLU A 5 5.70 -32.13 -20.91
CA GLU A 5 5.83 -32.27 -19.46
C GLU A 5 6.12 -30.95 -18.74
N SER A 6 6.71 -29.97 -19.42
CA SER A 6 7.18 -28.70 -18.83
C SER A 6 6.04 -27.72 -18.52
N LEU A 7 5.04 -27.62 -19.42
CA LEU A 7 3.98 -26.61 -19.34
C LEU A 7 2.95 -26.86 -18.23
N ILE A 8 2.54 -28.12 -18.06
CA ILE A 8 1.58 -28.48 -16.99
C ILE A 8 2.30 -28.44 -15.63
N GLY A 9 3.57 -28.84 -15.59
CA GLY A 9 4.42 -28.68 -14.40
C GLY A 9 4.55 -27.21 -13.97
N LEU A 10 4.71 -26.29 -14.93
CA LEU A 10 4.75 -24.84 -14.69
C LEU A 10 3.45 -24.34 -14.05
N VAL A 11 2.29 -24.64 -14.64
CA VAL A 11 0.98 -24.25 -14.08
C VAL A 11 0.82 -24.78 -12.66
N ASN A 12 1.23 -26.02 -12.41
CA ASN A 12 1.15 -26.63 -11.08
C ASN A 12 2.07 -25.96 -10.05
N ARG A 13 3.24 -25.46 -10.44
CA ARG A 13 4.14 -24.70 -9.56
C ARG A 13 3.55 -23.33 -9.23
N ILE A 14 3.06 -22.61 -10.23
CA ILE A 14 2.42 -21.30 -10.04
C ILE A 14 1.18 -21.43 -9.14
N GLN A 15 0.35 -22.45 -9.39
CA GLN A 15 -0.79 -22.79 -8.54
C GLN A 15 -0.33 -23.00 -7.09
N ARG A 16 0.61 -23.93 -6.84
CA ARG A 16 1.08 -24.21 -5.47
C ARG A 16 1.59 -22.95 -4.75
N ALA A 17 2.30 -22.08 -5.46
CA ALA A 17 2.76 -20.81 -4.90
C ALA A 17 1.57 -19.90 -4.50
N CYS A 18 0.56 -19.77 -5.36
CA CYS A 18 -0.64 -18.95 -5.09
C CYS A 18 -1.41 -19.49 -3.87
N THR A 19 -1.61 -20.81 -3.78
CA THR A 19 -2.26 -21.45 -2.63
C THR A 19 -1.53 -21.19 -1.32
N ALA A 20 -0.19 -21.20 -1.33
CA ALA A 20 0.61 -20.93 -0.13
C ALA A 20 0.44 -19.49 0.39
N LEU A 21 0.07 -18.55 -0.46
CA LEU A 21 -0.24 -17.16 -0.07
C LEU A 21 -1.69 -16.94 0.35
N GLY A 22 -2.52 -17.99 0.41
CA GLY A 22 -3.94 -17.86 0.73
C GLY A 22 -4.82 -17.43 -0.45
N ASP A 23 -4.27 -17.47 -1.67
CA ASP A 23 -5.00 -17.14 -2.89
C ASP A 23 -5.61 -18.42 -3.48
N TYR A 24 -6.84 -18.71 -3.09
CA TYR A 24 -7.55 -19.96 -3.42
C TYR A 24 -8.48 -19.84 -4.64
N GLY A 25 -8.48 -18.69 -5.35
CA GLY A 25 -9.33 -18.49 -6.53
C GLY A 25 -10.82 -18.56 -6.24
N GLY A 26 -11.30 -17.69 -5.35
CA GLY A 26 -12.71 -17.63 -4.92
C GLY A 26 -12.97 -16.78 -3.68
N GLY A 27 -11.96 -16.01 -3.22
CA GLY A 27 -12.13 -15.01 -2.16
C GLY A 27 -12.56 -13.67 -2.73
N ASP A 28 -13.24 -12.86 -1.91
CA ASP A 28 -13.83 -11.54 -2.21
C ASP A 28 -12.78 -10.43 -2.50
N ASN A 29 -11.59 -10.81 -2.97
CA ASN A 29 -10.53 -9.87 -3.29
C ASN A 29 -10.81 -9.27 -4.67
N THR A 30 -11.02 -7.96 -4.70
CA THR A 30 -11.29 -7.06 -5.83
C THR A 30 -10.29 -7.10 -7.01
N PHE A 31 -9.34 -8.05 -7.02
CA PHE A 31 -8.36 -8.24 -8.08
C PHE A 31 -8.42 -9.69 -8.57
N SER A 32 -8.50 -9.88 -9.90
CA SER A 32 -8.34 -11.17 -10.57
C SER A 32 -7.06 -11.84 -10.07
N SER A 33 -7.19 -12.89 -9.26
CA SER A 33 -6.04 -13.62 -8.76
C SER A 33 -5.24 -14.25 -9.88
N LEU A 34 -3.93 -14.44 -9.68
CA LEU A 34 -3.11 -15.22 -10.61
C LEU A 34 -3.65 -16.65 -10.74
N TRP A 35 -4.25 -17.19 -9.66
CA TRP A 35 -4.91 -18.49 -9.67
C TRP A 35 -6.07 -18.57 -10.68
N ASP A 36 -6.92 -17.55 -10.76
CA ASP A 36 -8.09 -17.52 -11.67
C ASP A 36 -7.70 -17.44 -13.15
N ALA A 37 -6.49 -16.94 -13.44
CA ALA A 37 -5.96 -16.89 -14.79
C ALA A 37 -5.44 -18.25 -15.28
N LEU A 38 -5.22 -19.22 -14.38
CA LEU A 38 -4.61 -20.51 -14.70
C LEU A 38 -5.67 -21.51 -15.22
N PRO A 39 -5.42 -22.20 -16.35
CA PRO A 39 -6.34 -23.22 -16.85
C PRO A 39 -6.51 -24.40 -15.88
N SER A 40 -7.75 -24.83 -15.68
CA SER A 40 -8.09 -25.99 -14.83
C SER A 40 -9.27 -26.77 -15.39
N VAL A 41 -9.33 -28.08 -15.11
CA VAL A 41 -10.47 -28.92 -15.48
C VAL A 41 -11.40 -29.11 -14.27
N ALA A 42 -12.61 -28.57 -14.31
CA ALA A 42 -13.61 -28.76 -13.26
C ALA A 42 -14.53 -29.93 -13.58
N VAL A 43 -14.70 -30.84 -12.63
CA VAL A 43 -15.56 -32.02 -12.77
C VAL A 43 -16.94 -31.72 -12.20
N VAL A 44 -17.95 -31.73 -13.06
CA VAL A 44 -19.34 -31.41 -12.72
C VAL A 44 -20.23 -32.61 -12.98
N GLY A 45 -21.16 -32.88 -12.08
CA GLY A 45 -22.01 -34.06 -12.15
C GLY A 45 -23.00 -34.12 -10.99
N GLY A 46 -24.20 -34.64 -11.25
CA GLY A 46 -25.16 -34.94 -10.20
C GLY A 46 -24.59 -35.90 -9.14
N GLN A 47 -25.24 -35.99 -7.98
CA GLN A 47 -24.91 -37.01 -7.00
C GLN A 47 -24.99 -38.41 -7.62
N SER A 48 -24.03 -39.28 -7.32
CA SER A 48 -23.98 -40.66 -7.84
C SER A 48 -23.84 -40.80 -9.37
N SER A 49 -23.47 -39.74 -10.10
CA SER A 49 -23.18 -39.80 -11.55
C SER A 49 -21.87 -40.52 -11.89
N GLY A 50 -21.08 -40.91 -10.88
CA GLY A 50 -19.80 -41.60 -11.06
C GLY A 50 -18.57 -40.70 -11.12
N LYS A 51 -18.66 -39.43 -10.70
CA LYS A 51 -17.52 -38.49 -10.67
C LYS A 51 -16.26 -39.07 -10.02
N SER A 52 -16.38 -39.52 -8.77
CA SER A 52 -15.25 -40.09 -8.03
C SER A 52 -14.69 -41.34 -8.70
N SER A 53 -15.55 -42.16 -9.31
CA SER A 53 -15.13 -43.34 -10.07
C SER A 53 -14.36 -42.98 -11.33
N VAL A 54 -14.77 -41.94 -12.07
CA VAL A 54 -14.03 -41.45 -13.25
C VAL A 54 -12.65 -40.94 -12.83
N LEU A 55 -12.57 -40.17 -11.74
CA LEU A 55 -11.29 -39.67 -11.21
C LEU A 55 -10.37 -40.82 -10.77
N GLU A 56 -10.88 -41.79 -10.03
CA GLU A 56 -10.11 -42.97 -9.61
C GLU A 56 -9.67 -43.83 -10.82
N SER A 57 -10.50 -43.94 -11.87
CA SER A 57 -10.15 -44.65 -13.10
C SER A 57 -9.05 -43.92 -13.91
N ILE A 58 -9.06 -42.58 -13.91
CA ILE A 58 -7.99 -41.76 -14.52
C ILE A 58 -6.67 -41.96 -13.77
N VAL A 59 -6.69 -41.95 -12.44
CA VAL A 59 -5.48 -42.14 -11.60
C VAL A 59 -5.01 -43.60 -11.58
N GLY A 60 -5.95 -44.56 -11.62
CA GLY A 60 -5.68 -45.98 -11.45
C GLY A 60 -5.57 -46.43 -9.98
N ARG A 61 -5.95 -45.59 -9.02
CA ARG A 61 -5.88 -45.89 -7.58
C ARG A 61 -7.18 -45.50 -6.87
N ASP A 62 -7.47 -46.22 -5.79
CA ASP A 62 -8.59 -45.95 -4.89
C ASP A 62 -8.17 -44.99 -3.79
N PHE A 63 -8.51 -43.70 -3.93
CA PHE A 63 -8.07 -42.66 -2.98
C PHE A 63 -9.19 -41.69 -2.58
N LEU A 64 -10.33 -41.69 -3.28
CA LEU A 64 -11.45 -40.83 -2.90
C LEU A 64 -12.32 -41.54 -1.87
N PRO A 65 -12.89 -40.81 -0.89
CA PRO A 65 -13.86 -41.39 0.04
C PRO A 65 -15.07 -41.92 -0.72
N ARG A 66 -15.73 -42.95 -0.17
CA ARG A 66 -16.94 -43.56 -0.70
C ARG A 66 -17.97 -43.68 0.41
N GLY A 67 -19.23 -43.35 0.13
CA GLY A 67 -20.31 -43.40 1.11
C GLY A 67 -21.65 -43.01 0.51
N SER A 68 -22.71 -43.16 1.31
CA SER A 68 -24.04 -42.63 0.99
C SER A 68 -24.11 -41.15 1.38
N GLY A 69 -24.82 -40.34 0.59
CA GLY A 69 -24.93 -38.88 0.80
C GLY A 69 -23.89 -38.06 0.02
N ILE A 70 -23.65 -36.83 0.46
CA ILE A 70 -22.65 -35.93 -0.15
C ILE A 70 -21.27 -36.36 0.31
N VAL A 71 -20.55 -37.06 -0.57
CA VAL A 71 -19.23 -37.61 -0.29
C VAL A 71 -18.16 -36.52 -0.37
N THR A 72 -18.14 -35.77 -1.48
CA THR A 72 -17.25 -34.60 -1.66
C THR A 72 -17.92 -33.35 -1.07
N ARG A 73 -17.50 -32.94 0.14
CA ARG A 73 -18.03 -31.75 0.86
C ARG A 73 -17.16 -30.49 0.69
N ARG A 74 -15.95 -30.65 0.17
CA ARG A 74 -14.99 -29.58 -0.14
C ARG A 74 -14.46 -29.82 -1.56
N PRO A 75 -14.19 -28.77 -2.35
CA PRO A 75 -13.49 -28.93 -3.62
C PRO A 75 -12.14 -29.64 -3.41
N LEU A 76 -11.80 -30.59 -4.27
CA LEU A 76 -10.49 -31.26 -4.25
C LEU A 76 -9.72 -30.89 -5.52
N VAL A 77 -8.67 -30.10 -5.37
CA VAL A 77 -7.72 -29.77 -6.45
C VAL A 77 -6.69 -30.90 -6.52
N LEU A 78 -6.86 -31.76 -7.51
CA LEU A 78 -6.03 -32.92 -7.77
C LEU A 78 -5.01 -32.60 -8.88
N GLN A 79 -3.73 -32.63 -8.52
CA GLN A 79 -2.62 -32.47 -9.46
C GLN A 79 -1.97 -33.82 -9.72
N LEU A 80 -2.07 -34.32 -10.96
CA LEU A 80 -1.40 -35.54 -11.40
C LEU A 80 -0.06 -35.19 -12.03
N GLN A 81 1.00 -35.86 -11.59
CA GLN A 81 2.36 -35.67 -12.08
C GLN A 81 2.93 -37.00 -12.52
N LYS A 82 3.27 -37.07 -13.81
CA LYS A 82 3.92 -38.25 -14.38
C LYS A 82 5.36 -38.31 -13.88
N THR A 83 5.75 -39.43 -13.28
CA THR A 83 7.13 -39.72 -12.88
C THR A 83 7.80 -40.68 -13.85
N GLU A 84 9.12 -40.85 -13.72
CA GLU A 84 9.87 -41.83 -14.50
C GLU A 84 9.42 -43.26 -14.19
N ASP A 85 9.50 -44.14 -15.20
CA ASP A 85 9.14 -45.54 -15.07
C ASP A 85 10.01 -46.23 -14.01
N GLY A 86 9.38 -46.93 -13.06
CA GLY A 86 10.05 -47.62 -11.96
C GLY A 86 10.18 -46.84 -10.65
N GLN A 87 9.80 -45.56 -10.62
CA GLN A 87 9.67 -44.82 -9.36
C GLN A 87 8.42 -45.25 -8.57
N GLN A 88 8.54 -45.31 -7.24
CA GLN A 88 7.42 -45.65 -6.36
C GLN A 88 6.37 -44.53 -6.37
N GLU A 89 5.11 -44.90 -6.54
CA GLU A 89 3.98 -43.97 -6.52
C GLU A 89 3.78 -43.39 -5.12
N TYR A 90 3.53 -42.08 -5.04
CA TYR A 90 3.23 -41.41 -3.78
C TYR A 90 2.30 -40.21 -3.98
N ALA A 91 1.67 -39.77 -2.90
CA ALA A 91 0.88 -38.56 -2.85
C ALA A 91 1.38 -37.60 -1.77
N GLU A 92 1.14 -36.31 -1.97
CA GLU A 92 1.49 -35.25 -1.02
C GLU A 92 0.35 -34.23 -0.92
N PHE A 93 0.03 -33.84 0.32
CA PHE A 93 -0.96 -32.81 0.58
C PHE A 93 -0.29 -31.47 0.86
N SER A 94 -0.88 -30.38 0.37
CA SER A 94 -0.32 -29.03 0.61
C SER A 94 -0.34 -28.62 2.08
N HIS A 95 -1.28 -29.13 2.89
CA HIS A 95 -1.35 -28.84 4.33
C HIS A 95 -0.42 -29.71 5.18
N LEU A 96 0.20 -30.73 4.58
CA LEU A 96 1.21 -31.60 5.21
C LEU A 96 2.48 -31.64 4.34
N PRO A 97 3.16 -30.50 4.14
CA PRO A 97 4.34 -30.44 3.29
C PRO A 97 5.42 -31.39 3.83
N ARG A 98 6.11 -32.11 2.94
CA ARG A 98 7.16 -33.11 3.22
C ARG A 98 6.69 -34.49 3.69
N ARG A 99 5.39 -34.72 3.88
CA ARG A 99 4.86 -36.05 4.18
C ARG A 99 4.41 -36.74 2.89
N LYS A 100 5.15 -37.80 2.51
CA LYS A 100 4.80 -38.64 1.35
C LYS A 100 3.90 -39.80 1.78
N PHE A 101 2.76 -39.94 1.13
CA PHE A 101 1.82 -41.04 1.33
C PHE A 101 2.00 -42.06 0.21
N THR A 102 2.52 -43.25 0.54
CA THR A 102 2.66 -44.37 -0.42
C THR A 102 1.44 -45.29 -0.41
N ASP A 103 0.66 -45.27 0.67
CA ASP A 103 -0.61 -46.00 0.81
C ASP A 103 -1.80 -45.08 0.51
N PHE A 104 -2.50 -45.34 -0.59
CA PHE A 104 -3.67 -44.56 -1.02
C PHE A 104 -4.89 -44.73 -0.12
N SER A 105 -4.94 -45.78 0.72
CA SER A 105 -5.96 -45.89 1.75
C SER A 105 -5.80 -44.82 2.84
N MET A 106 -4.54 -44.45 3.14
CA MET A 106 -4.22 -43.34 4.04
C MET A 106 -4.52 -41.99 3.40
N VAL A 107 -4.33 -41.85 2.08
CA VAL A 107 -4.74 -40.65 1.33
C VAL A 107 -6.26 -40.45 1.43
N ARG A 108 -7.04 -41.51 1.24
CA ARG A 108 -8.49 -41.48 1.41
C ARG A 108 -8.89 -41.05 2.82
N LYS A 109 -8.25 -41.64 3.83
CA LYS A 109 -8.51 -41.30 5.23
C LYS A 109 -8.19 -39.84 5.53
N GLU A 110 -7.04 -39.36 5.07
CA GLU A 110 -6.61 -37.97 5.24
C GLU A 110 -7.58 -36.98 4.57
N ILE A 111 -8.10 -37.27 3.37
CA ILE A 111 -9.14 -36.43 2.73
C ILE A 111 -10.37 -36.33 3.63
N SER A 112 -10.81 -37.45 4.21
CA SER A 112 -11.96 -37.47 5.12
C SER A 112 -11.69 -36.68 6.40
N ASP A 113 -10.53 -36.92 7.02
CA ASP A 113 -10.12 -36.29 8.28
C ASP A 113 -9.97 -34.77 8.11
N GLU A 114 -9.34 -34.31 7.03
CA GLU A 114 -9.17 -32.88 6.71
C GLU A 114 -10.48 -32.21 6.28
N THR A 115 -11.40 -32.96 5.67
CA THR A 115 -12.76 -32.47 5.43
C THR A 115 -13.49 -32.24 6.74
N ASP A 116 -13.52 -33.25 7.62
CA ASP A 116 -14.20 -33.21 8.92
C ASP A 116 -13.59 -32.16 9.86
N ARG A 117 -12.30 -31.85 9.72
CA ARG A 117 -11.62 -30.81 10.49
C ARG A 117 -12.20 -29.41 10.25
N ILE A 118 -12.56 -29.09 9.00
CA ILE A 118 -13.10 -27.76 8.64
C ILE A 118 -14.62 -27.72 8.72
N THR A 119 -15.31 -28.75 8.21
CA THR A 119 -16.78 -28.76 8.15
C THR A 119 -17.44 -29.27 9.44
N GLY A 120 -16.63 -29.75 10.39
CA GLY A 120 -17.10 -30.56 11.50
C GLY A 120 -17.64 -31.91 11.03
N LYS A 121 -18.11 -32.72 11.99
CA LYS A 121 -18.86 -33.97 11.71
C LYS A 121 -20.30 -33.71 11.23
N THR A 122 -20.72 -32.45 11.26
CA THR A 122 -21.94 -31.96 10.63
C THR A 122 -21.80 -32.05 9.11
N ARG A 123 -22.85 -32.46 8.40
CA ARG A 123 -22.85 -32.67 6.93
C ARG A 123 -22.77 -31.37 6.10
N GLN A 124 -22.07 -30.37 6.63
CA GLN A 124 -21.86 -29.06 6.01
C GLN A 124 -20.80 -29.13 4.91
N ILE A 125 -20.83 -28.15 4.01
CA ILE A 125 -19.87 -27.98 2.92
C ILE A 125 -18.96 -26.79 3.20
N SER A 126 -17.79 -26.74 2.57
CA SER A 126 -16.90 -25.57 2.65
C SER A 126 -16.28 -25.28 1.27
N PRO A 127 -16.21 -24.00 0.85
CA PRO A 127 -15.61 -23.62 -0.42
C PRO A 127 -14.08 -23.71 -0.41
N VAL A 128 -13.45 -23.92 0.74
CA VAL A 128 -11.98 -23.98 0.87
C VAL A 128 -11.46 -25.31 0.28
N PRO A 129 -10.68 -25.29 -0.80
CA PRO A 129 -10.23 -26.51 -1.47
C PRO A 129 -9.22 -27.32 -0.64
N ILE A 130 -9.13 -28.62 -0.92
CA ILE A 130 -8.03 -29.49 -0.50
C ILE A 130 -7.09 -29.66 -1.69
N HIS A 131 -5.79 -29.47 -1.50
CA HIS A 131 -4.78 -29.61 -2.56
C HIS A 131 -4.01 -30.92 -2.40
N LEU A 132 -4.11 -31.79 -3.41
CA LEU A 132 -3.49 -33.12 -3.43
C LEU A 132 -2.65 -33.28 -4.71
N SER A 133 -1.36 -33.58 -4.54
CA SER A 133 -0.48 -33.97 -5.65
C SER A 133 -0.28 -35.48 -5.63
N ILE A 134 -0.49 -36.15 -6.78
CA ILE A 134 -0.20 -37.58 -6.96
C ILE A 134 0.91 -37.73 -8.00
N TYR A 135 1.94 -38.47 -7.62
CA TYR A 135 3.12 -38.78 -8.42
C TYR A 135 3.08 -40.25 -8.82
N SER A 136 2.97 -40.53 -10.12
CA SER A 136 2.90 -41.90 -10.64
C SER A 136 3.41 -41.99 -12.09
N PRO A 137 4.05 -43.11 -12.51
CA PRO A 137 4.43 -43.30 -13.91
C PRO A 137 3.21 -43.61 -14.81
N ASN A 138 2.10 -44.05 -14.22
CA ASN A 138 0.90 -44.53 -14.91
C ASN A 138 -0.13 -43.44 -15.21
N VAL A 139 0.15 -42.19 -14.84
CA VAL A 139 -0.74 -41.03 -15.03
C VAL A 139 -0.15 -40.04 -16.05
N VAL A 140 -1.01 -39.17 -16.57
CA VAL A 140 -0.60 -38.01 -17.37
C VAL A 140 -0.50 -36.79 -16.47
N ASN A 141 0.29 -35.80 -16.89
CA ASN A 141 0.27 -34.49 -16.25
C ASN A 141 -1.11 -33.86 -16.51
N LEU A 142 -1.88 -33.65 -15.44
CA LEU A 142 -3.24 -33.14 -15.53
C LEU A 142 -3.68 -32.56 -14.18
N THR A 143 -4.43 -31.46 -14.22
CA THR A 143 -5.00 -30.84 -13.02
C THR A 143 -6.52 -30.84 -13.10
N LEU A 144 -7.14 -31.51 -12.13
CA LEU A 144 -8.58 -31.74 -12.03
C LEU A 144 -9.09 -31.13 -10.73
N VAL A 145 -10.27 -30.53 -10.77
CA VAL A 145 -10.98 -30.04 -9.59
C VAL A 145 -12.24 -30.88 -9.42
N ASP A 146 -12.26 -31.74 -8.41
CA ASP A 146 -13.47 -32.47 -8.03
C ASP A 146 -14.37 -31.52 -7.23
N LEU A 147 -15.59 -31.32 -7.71
CA LEU A 147 -16.57 -30.45 -7.06
C LEU A 147 -17.67 -31.30 -6.41
N PRO A 148 -18.31 -30.79 -5.34
CA PRO A 148 -19.48 -31.44 -4.76
C PRO A 148 -20.54 -31.76 -5.81
N GLY A 149 -21.18 -32.93 -5.67
CA GLY A 149 -22.23 -33.32 -6.61
C GLY A 149 -23.47 -32.46 -6.47
N LEU A 150 -24.05 -32.05 -7.60
CA LEU A 150 -25.32 -31.32 -7.61
C LEU A 150 -26.40 -32.21 -6.98
N THR A 151 -27.10 -31.67 -5.98
CA THR A 151 -28.21 -32.33 -5.26
C THR A 151 -29.49 -31.53 -5.45
N LYS A 152 -30.65 -32.20 -5.47
CA LYS A 152 -31.96 -31.54 -5.65
C LYS A 152 -32.72 -31.33 -4.34
N VAL A 153 -32.32 -32.05 -3.28
CA VAL A 153 -33.02 -32.09 -1.99
C VAL A 153 -31.98 -32.11 -0.88
N ALA A 154 -32.19 -31.29 0.15
CA ALA A 154 -31.38 -31.31 1.36
C ALA A 154 -31.69 -32.57 2.18
N VAL A 155 -30.65 -33.28 2.63
CA VAL A 155 -30.80 -34.47 3.47
C VAL A 155 -30.93 -34.04 4.94
N GLU A 156 -31.56 -34.85 5.80
CA GLU A 156 -31.67 -34.57 7.24
C GLU A 156 -30.31 -34.18 7.86
N GLY A 157 -30.29 -33.02 8.53
CA GLY A 157 -29.11 -32.41 9.15
C GLY A 157 -28.33 -31.41 8.29
N GLN A 158 -28.78 -31.12 7.06
CA GLN A 158 -28.26 -30.04 6.22
C GLN A 158 -29.21 -28.83 6.22
N PRO A 159 -28.70 -27.59 6.11
CA PRO A 159 -29.55 -26.42 5.94
C PRO A 159 -30.25 -26.44 4.57
N ASP A 160 -31.44 -25.85 4.48
CA ASP A 160 -32.20 -25.77 3.22
C ASP A 160 -31.43 -25.03 2.11
N SER A 161 -30.46 -24.18 2.47
CA SER A 161 -29.60 -23.46 1.54
C SER A 161 -28.54 -24.32 0.84
N VAL A 162 -28.25 -25.54 1.32
CA VAL A 162 -27.11 -26.35 0.82
C VAL A 162 -27.15 -26.59 -0.68
N VAL A 163 -28.35 -26.74 -1.26
CA VAL A 163 -28.50 -26.92 -2.70
C VAL A 163 -27.98 -25.70 -3.46
N GLN A 164 -28.38 -24.50 -3.03
CA GLN A 164 -27.92 -23.25 -3.61
C GLN A 164 -26.44 -23.01 -3.32
N ASP A 165 -25.96 -23.34 -2.12
CA ASP A 165 -24.56 -23.17 -1.73
C ASP A 165 -23.63 -24.07 -2.57
N ILE A 166 -24.04 -25.32 -2.85
CA ILE A 166 -23.33 -26.21 -3.77
C ILE A 166 -23.35 -25.63 -5.19
N GLU A 167 -24.50 -25.18 -5.67
CA GLU A 167 -24.60 -24.62 -7.02
C GLU A 167 -23.71 -23.37 -7.17
N ASN A 168 -23.76 -22.45 -6.21
CA ASN A 168 -22.91 -21.26 -6.17
C ASN A 168 -21.42 -21.62 -6.12
N MET A 169 -21.06 -22.64 -5.33
CA MET A 169 -19.69 -23.15 -5.26
C MET A 169 -19.25 -23.75 -6.59
N VAL A 170 -20.10 -24.50 -7.30
CA VAL A 170 -19.74 -25.04 -8.62
C VAL A 170 -19.61 -23.91 -9.63
N ARG A 171 -20.55 -22.96 -9.64
CA ARG A 171 -20.54 -21.77 -10.52
C ARG A 171 -19.26 -20.95 -10.38
N SER A 172 -18.78 -20.74 -9.15
CA SER A 172 -17.54 -19.97 -8.93
C SER A 172 -16.31 -20.58 -9.63
N TYR A 173 -16.30 -21.89 -9.91
CA TYR A 173 -15.26 -22.52 -10.73
C TYR A 173 -15.58 -22.51 -12.22
N VAL A 174 -16.82 -22.86 -12.61
CA VAL A 174 -17.17 -23.07 -14.03
C VAL A 174 -17.47 -21.80 -14.82
N GLU A 175 -17.82 -20.69 -14.16
CA GLU A 175 -18.01 -19.39 -14.82
C GLU A 175 -16.70 -18.79 -15.32
N LYS A 176 -15.56 -19.24 -14.77
CA LYS A 176 -14.24 -18.78 -15.20
C LYS A 176 -13.99 -19.20 -16.66
N PRO A 177 -13.61 -18.26 -17.55
CA PRO A 177 -13.44 -18.55 -18.97
C PRO A 177 -12.27 -19.52 -19.26
N ASN A 178 -11.31 -19.61 -18.35
CA ASN A 178 -10.16 -20.51 -18.46
C ASN A 178 -10.42 -21.91 -17.87
N CYS A 179 -11.63 -22.17 -17.37
CA CYS A 179 -11.99 -23.47 -16.83
C CYS A 179 -12.58 -24.38 -17.92
N VAL A 180 -12.00 -25.56 -18.09
CA VAL A 180 -12.56 -26.64 -18.91
C VAL A 180 -13.58 -27.41 -18.07
N ILE A 181 -14.78 -27.61 -18.59
CA ILE A 181 -15.87 -28.27 -17.86
C ILE A 181 -15.91 -29.74 -18.28
N LEU A 182 -15.79 -30.65 -17.32
CA LEU A 182 -15.99 -32.09 -17.52
C LEU A 182 -17.37 -32.47 -16.98
N ALA A 183 -18.36 -32.54 -17.88
CA ALA A 183 -19.76 -32.80 -17.53
C ALA A 183 -20.05 -34.31 -17.52
N ILE A 184 -20.12 -34.89 -16.33
CA ILE A 184 -20.32 -36.33 -16.11
C ILE A 184 -21.81 -36.65 -15.91
N SER A 185 -22.36 -37.44 -16.83
CA SER A 185 -23.76 -37.90 -16.81
C SER A 185 -23.83 -39.43 -16.88
N PRO A 186 -24.74 -40.08 -16.13
CA PRO A 186 -24.94 -41.52 -16.24
C PRO A 186 -25.77 -41.86 -17.49
N ALA A 187 -25.41 -42.93 -18.20
CA ALA A 187 -26.04 -43.33 -19.46
C ALA A 187 -27.41 -44.01 -19.28
N ASN A 188 -27.74 -44.47 -18.06
CA ASN A 188 -29.04 -45.06 -17.74
C ASN A 188 -30.12 -44.00 -17.42
N GLN A 189 -29.82 -42.72 -17.59
CA GLN A 189 -30.77 -41.62 -17.45
C GLN A 189 -30.77 -40.78 -18.73
N ASP A 190 -31.90 -40.14 -19.02
CA ASP A 190 -31.99 -39.24 -20.17
C ASP A 190 -31.07 -38.03 -19.98
N ILE A 191 -30.23 -37.76 -20.99
CA ILE A 191 -29.27 -36.67 -20.98
C ILE A 191 -29.94 -35.30 -20.84
N ALA A 192 -31.18 -35.16 -21.32
CA ALA A 192 -31.96 -33.94 -21.18
C ALA A 192 -32.23 -33.55 -19.71
N THR A 193 -32.16 -34.53 -18.79
CA THR A 193 -32.36 -34.32 -17.35
C THR A 193 -31.06 -34.09 -16.57
N SER A 194 -29.92 -34.09 -17.25
CA SER A 194 -28.60 -33.95 -16.63
C SER A 194 -28.36 -32.55 -16.09
N ASP A 195 -28.20 -32.43 -14.77
CA ASP A 195 -27.88 -31.17 -14.11
C ASP A 195 -26.50 -30.63 -14.54
N ALA A 196 -25.57 -31.52 -14.89
CA ALA A 196 -24.23 -31.14 -15.36
C ALA A 196 -24.29 -30.44 -16.72
N ILE A 197 -25.09 -30.96 -17.65
CA ILE A 197 -25.27 -30.36 -18.98
C ILE A 197 -26.10 -29.08 -18.89
N LYS A 198 -27.12 -29.05 -18.03
CA LYS A 198 -27.87 -27.82 -17.76
C LYS A 198 -26.94 -26.70 -17.30
N LEU A 199 -26.12 -26.95 -16.27
CA LEU A 199 -25.19 -25.96 -15.75
C LEU A 199 -24.15 -25.56 -16.79
N ALA A 200 -23.57 -26.53 -17.51
CA ALA A 200 -22.59 -26.26 -18.55
C ALA A 200 -23.18 -25.39 -19.67
N ARG A 201 -24.43 -25.61 -20.09
CA ARG A 201 -25.08 -24.80 -21.13
C ARG A 201 -25.31 -23.34 -20.71
N GLU A 202 -25.54 -23.10 -19.42
CA GLU A 202 -25.74 -21.74 -18.90
C GLU A 202 -24.42 -20.93 -18.93
N VAL A 203 -23.27 -21.57 -18.71
CA VAL A 203 -21.95 -20.90 -18.64
C VAL A 203 -21.09 -21.06 -19.91
N ASP A 204 -21.44 -22.01 -20.78
CA ASP A 204 -20.80 -22.31 -22.07
C ASP A 204 -21.87 -22.71 -23.10
N PRO A 205 -22.68 -21.76 -23.61
CA PRO A 205 -23.79 -22.05 -24.52
C PRO A 205 -23.34 -22.68 -25.86
N MET A 206 -22.11 -22.38 -26.30
CA MET A 206 -21.54 -22.91 -27.54
C MET A 206 -20.87 -24.27 -27.35
N GLY A 207 -20.64 -24.70 -26.10
CA GLY A 207 -20.00 -25.98 -25.79
C GLY A 207 -18.53 -26.04 -26.21
N GLU A 208 -17.83 -24.91 -26.24
CA GLU A 208 -16.44 -24.80 -26.71
C GLU A 208 -15.43 -25.40 -25.74
N ARG A 209 -15.73 -25.33 -24.44
CA ARG A 209 -14.84 -25.77 -23.34
C ARG A 209 -15.46 -26.87 -22.47
N THR A 210 -16.57 -27.47 -22.94
CA THR A 210 -17.32 -28.50 -22.21
C THR A 210 -17.14 -29.88 -22.84
N PHE A 211 -16.54 -30.81 -22.10
CA PHE A 211 -16.41 -32.22 -22.46
C PHE A 211 -17.54 -33.04 -21.83
N GLY A 212 -18.23 -33.83 -22.63
CA GLY A 212 -19.28 -34.74 -22.15
C GLY A 212 -18.70 -36.10 -21.77
N VAL A 213 -19.02 -36.61 -20.59
CA VAL A 213 -18.63 -37.97 -20.16
C VAL A 213 -19.88 -38.76 -19.81
N LEU A 214 -20.02 -39.93 -20.44
CA LEU A 214 -21.07 -40.89 -20.13
C LEU A 214 -20.52 -42.03 -19.29
N THR A 215 -21.09 -42.23 -18.11
CA THR A 215 -20.75 -43.36 -17.22
C THR A 215 -21.88 -44.40 -17.22
N LYS A 216 -21.66 -45.58 -16.63
CA LYS A 216 -22.70 -46.60 -16.42
C LYS A 216 -23.35 -47.11 -17.73
N LEU A 217 -22.60 -47.17 -18.82
CA LEU A 217 -23.06 -47.71 -20.11
C LEU A 217 -23.43 -49.20 -20.01
N ASP A 218 -22.81 -49.92 -19.07
CA ASP A 218 -23.06 -51.32 -18.73
C ASP A 218 -24.38 -51.56 -18.00
N LEU A 219 -24.98 -50.51 -17.41
CA LEU A 219 -26.24 -50.57 -16.65
C LEU A 219 -27.44 -50.05 -17.44
N MET A 220 -27.30 -49.91 -18.76
CA MET A 220 -28.42 -49.53 -19.63
C MET A 220 -29.41 -50.67 -19.81
N ASP A 221 -30.66 -50.33 -20.05
CA ASP A 221 -31.72 -51.32 -20.30
C ASP A 221 -31.41 -52.09 -21.60
N LYS A 222 -31.59 -53.41 -21.55
CA LYS A 222 -31.33 -54.28 -22.71
C LYS A 222 -32.16 -53.84 -23.91
N GLY A 223 -31.50 -53.59 -25.04
CA GLY A 223 -32.14 -53.09 -26.26
C GLY A 223 -32.08 -51.57 -26.43
N THR A 224 -31.52 -50.84 -25.46
CA THR A 224 -31.19 -49.41 -25.58
C THR A 224 -29.68 -49.20 -25.72
N ASN A 225 -29.28 -48.10 -26.36
CA ASN A 225 -27.88 -47.68 -26.45
C ASN A 225 -27.76 -46.15 -26.34
N ALA A 226 -26.56 -45.66 -26.04
CA ALA A 226 -26.26 -44.23 -25.89
C ALA A 226 -25.52 -43.66 -27.11
N LEU A 227 -25.69 -44.31 -28.27
CA LEU A 227 -24.90 -44.05 -29.48
C LEU A 227 -25.16 -42.63 -30.03
N ASP A 228 -26.43 -42.20 -30.00
CA ASP A 228 -26.81 -40.84 -30.40
C ASP A 228 -26.17 -39.75 -29.52
N VAL A 229 -25.92 -40.04 -28.25
CA VAL A 229 -25.25 -39.09 -27.35
C VAL A 229 -23.74 -39.10 -27.60
N LEU A 230 -23.12 -40.29 -27.69
CA LEU A 230 -21.68 -40.43 -27.92
C LEU A 230 -21.23 -39.87 -29.28
N GLU A 231 -22.07 -39.97 -30.31
CA GLU A 231 -21.81 -39.37 -31.63
C GLU A 231 -22.20 -37.90 -31.71
N GLY A 232 -22.76 -37.33 -30.63
CA GLY A 232 -23.16 -35.92 -30.55
C GLY A 232 -24.42 -35.57 -31.35
N ARG A 233 -25.22 -36.56 -31.77
CA ARG A 233 -26.51 -36.38 -32.46
C ARG A 233 -27.60 -35.88 -31.52
N ALA A 234 -27.68 -36.42 -30.31
CA ALA A 234 -28.68 -36.05 -29.31
C ALA A 234 -28.38 -34.70 -28.65
N TYR A 235 -27.11 -34.46 -28.30
CA TYR A 235 -26.65 -33.19 -27.74
C TYR A 235 -25.27 -32.83 -28.31
N ARG A 236 -25.21 -31.76 -29.09
CA ARG A 236 -24.00 -31.36 -29.81
C ARG A 236 -23.11 -30.48 -28.94
N LEU A 237 -21.89 -30.95 -28.68
CA LEU A 237 -20.79 -30.20 -28.07
C LEU A 237 -19.70 -29.98 -29.13
N GLN A 238 -18.88 -28.93 -28.99
CA GLN A 238 -17.70 -28.76 -29.85
C GLN A 238 -16.56 -29.70 -29.44
N GLN A 239 -16.49 -30.05 -28.16
CA GLN A 239 -15.62 -31.10 -27.64
C GLN A 239 -16.34 -32.46 -27.67
N PRO A 240 -15.61 -33.58 -27.79
CA PRO A 240 -16.21 -34.90 -27.97
C PRO A 240 -16.85 -35.43 -26.68
N TRP A 241 -17.80 -36.36 -26.87
CA TRP A 241 -18.32 -37.21 -25.82
C TRP A 241 -17.43 -38.44 -25.61
N VAL A 242 -17.20 -38.82 -24.35
CA VAL A 242 -16.41 -40.02 -24.01
C VAL A 242 -17.22 -40.93 -23.08
N GLY A 243 -17.40 -42.17 -23.49
CA GLY A 243 -17.99 -43.25 -22.70
C GLY A 243 -16.95 -43.90 -21.79
N ILE A 244 -17.32 -44.13 -20.54
CA ILE A 244 -16.50 -44.78 -19.51
C ILE A 244 -17.31 -45.87 -18.82
N VAL A 245 -16.70 -47.05 -18.66
CA VAL A 245 -17.24 -48.14 -17.86
C VAL A 245 -16.38 -48.32 -16.62
N ASN A 246 -16.99 -48.04 -15.47
CA ASN A 246 -16.30 -48.11 -14.18
C ASN A 246 -16.58 -49.45 -13.48
N ARG A 247 -15.83 -49.74 -12.41
CA ARG A 247 -16.09 -50.87 -11.53
C ARG A 247 -17.50 -50.79 -10.93
N SER A 248 -18.21 -51.91 -10.91
CA SER A 248 -19.49 -52.02 -10.21
C SER A 248 -19.31 -52.00 -8.70
N GLN A 249 -20.38 -51.78 -7.93
CA GLN A 249 -20.30 -51.85 -6.47
C GLN A 249 -19.85 -53.23 -5.97
N ALA A 250 -20.18 -54.30 -6.71
CA ALA A 250 -19.71 -55.64 -6.40
C ALA A 250 -18.19 -55.77 -6.60
N ASP A 251 -17.64 -55.18 -7.65
CA ASP A 251 -16.20 -55.20 -7.94
C ASP A 251 -15.41 -54.38 -6.91
N ILE A 252 -15.97 -53.25 -6.47
CA ILE A 252 -15.40 -52.43 -5.40
C ILE A 252 -15.36 -53.21 -4.09
N ASN A 253 -16.46 -53.89 -3.73
CA ASN A 253 -16.53 -54.71 -2.52
C ASN A 253 -15.56 -55.90 -2.57
N LYS A 254 -15.27 -56.41 -3.77
CA LYS A 254 -14.27 -57.47 -4.02
C LYS A 254 -12.83 -56.94 -4.14
N ASN A 255 -12.62 -55.63 -4.01
CA ASN A 255 -11.32 -54.96 -4.20
C ASN A 255 -10.65 -55.32 -5.54
N VAL A 256 -11.42 -55.37 -6.63
CA VAL A 256 -10.87 -55.59 -7.97
C VAL A 256 -9.89 -54.46 -8.32
N ASP A 257 -8.69 -54.83 -8.75
CA ASP A 257 -7.64 -53.89 -9.14
C ASP A 257 -8.09 -53.01 -10.32
N ASN A 258 -7.72 -51.73 -10.29
CA ASN A 258 -7.98 -50.79 -11.38
C ASN A 258 -7.32 -51.21 -12.69
N ILE A 259 -6.19 -51.93 -12.66
CA ILE A 259 -5.56 -52.45 -13.89
C ILE A 259 -6.50 -53.44 -14.58
N VAL A 260 -7.14 -54.32 -13.80
CA VAL A 260 -8.13 -55.27 -14.31
C VAL A 260 -9.37 -54.52 -14.79
N ALA A 261 -9.81 -53.50 -14.06
CA ALA A 261 -10.95 -52.67 -14.47
C ALA A 261 -10.73 -51.98 -15.83
N ARG A 262 -9.55 -51.41 -16.07
CA ARG A 262 -9.20 -50.79 -17.37
C ARG A 262 -9.16 -51.81 -18.50
N ARG A 263 -8.70 -53.03 -18.22
CA ARG A 263 -8.73 -54.13 -19.20
C ARG A 263 -10.18 -54.51 -19.54
N ASN A 264 -11.03 -54.66 -18.53
CA ASN A 264 -12.44 -54.99 -18.70
C ASN A 264 -13.18 -53.88 -19.46
N GLU A 265 -12.87 -52.60 -19.20
CA GLU A 265 -13.41 -51.47 -19.95
C GLU A 265 -13.04 -51.55 -21.44
N ARG A 266 -11.76 -51.81 -21.74
CA ARG A 266 -11.29 -51.94 -23.11
C ARG A 266 -11.94 -53.12 -23.83
N GLU A 267 -12.10 -54.25 -23.13
CA GLU A 267 -12.79 -55.43 -23.64
C GLU A 267 -14.28 -55.16 -23.89
N TYR A 268 -14.96 -54.44 -22.99
CA TYR A 268 -16.36 -54.03 -23.16
C TYR A 268 -16.55 -53.24 -24.44
N PHE A 269 -15.75 -52.20 -24.67
CA PHE A 269 -15.88 -51.40 -25.89
C PHE A 269 -15.46 -52.17 -27.15
N ALA A 270 -14.47 -53.06 -27.08
CA ALA A 270 -14.02 -53.84 -28.23
C ALA A 270 -15.01 -54.94 -28.64
N THR A 271 -15.72 -55.53 -27.67
CA THR A 271 -16.65 -56.65 -27.91
C THR A 271 -18.11 -56.21 -28.04
N SER A 272 -18.43 -54.96 -27.70
CA SER A 272 -19.78 -54.42 -27.81
C SER A 272 -20.24 -54.32 -29.28
N PRO A 273 -21.43 -54.87 -29.62
CA PRO A 273 -21.98 -54.77 -30.96
C PRO A 273 -22.33 -53.32 -31.33
N ASP A 274 -22.73 -52.50 -30.37
CA ASP A 274 -23.11 -51.10 -30.56
C ASP A 274 -21.90 -50.15 -30.56
N TYR A 275 -20.92 -50.37 -29.67
CA TYR A 275 -19.83 -49.41 -29.44
C TYR A 275 -18.49 -49.79 -30.08
N GLY A 276 -18.40 -50.95 -30.76
CA GLY A 276 -17.16 -51.49 -31.33
C GLY A 276 -16.41 -50.52 -32.24
N HIS A 277 -17.11 -49.75 -33.08
CA HIS A 277 -16.50 -48.76 -33.97
C HIS A 277 -15.92 -47.54 -33.23
N LEU A 278 -16.41 -47.27 -32.02
CA LEU A 278 -15.97 -46.16 -31.18
C LEU A 278 -14.87 -46.56 -30.17
N ALA A 279 -14.51 -47.84 -30.08
CA ALA A 279 -13.61 -48.36 -29.03
C ALA A 279 -12.27 -47.60 -28.90
N SER A 280 -11.73 -47.06 -29.99
CA SER A 280 -10.49 -46.26 -29.97
C SER A 280 -10.62 -44.86 -29.35
N LYS A 281 -11.86 -44.36 -29.21
CA LYS A 281 -12.21 -43.02 -28.69
C LYS A 281 -12.97 -43.09 -27.36
N MET A 282 -12.96 -44.24 -26.71
CA MET A 282 -13.68 -44.48 -25.45
C MET A 282 -12.72 -44.93 -24.35
N GLY A 283 -13.19 -44.84 -23.11
CA GLY A 283 -12.49 -45.31 -21.92
C GLY A 283 -11.69 -44.25 -21.17
N SER A 284 -11.32 -44.57 -19.93
CA SER A 284 -10.69 -43.63 -19.00
C SER A 284 -9.29 -43.19 -19.43
N GLU A 285 -8.51 -44.10 -20.04
CA GLU A 285 -7.18 -43.78 -20.56
C GLU A 285 -7.22 -42.82 -21.74
N TYR A 286 -8.21 -42.98 -22.63
CA TYR A 286 -8.42 -42.06 -23.75
C TYR A 286 -8.81 -40.68 -23.23
N LEU A 287 -9.76 -40.62 -22.28
CA LEU A 287 -10.18 -39.36 -21.66
C LEU A 287 -8.99 -38.61 -21.03
N ALA A 288 -8.16 -39.31 -20.26
CA ALA A 288 -7.00 -38.70 -19.62
C ALA A 288 -6.03 -38.07 -20.64
N LYS A 289 -5.71 -38.80 -21.73
CA LYS A 289 -4.85 -38.29 -22.81
C LYS A 289 -5.48 -37.12 -23.56
N LEU A 290 -6.78 -37.19 -23.83
CA LEU A 290 -7.55 -36.14 -24.48
C LEU A 290 -7.53 -34.85 -23.67
N LEU A 291 -7.85 -34.93 -22.37
CA LEU A 291 -7.85 -33.79 -21.45
C LEU A 291 -6.44 -33.19 -21.30
N SER A 292 -5.40 -34.03 -21.16
CA SER A 292 -4.02 -33.55 -21.04
C SER A 292 -3.58 -32.77 -22.29
N LYS A 293 -3.86 -33.30 -23.48
CA LYS A 293 -3.54 -32.62 -24.75
C LYS A 293 -4.33 -31.32 -24.92
N HIS A 294 -5.62 -31.33 -24.57
CA HIS A 294 -6.45 -30.12 -24.67
C HIS A 294 -5.97 -29.04 -23.68
N LEU A 295 -5.73 -29.43 -22.43
CA LEU A 295 -5.23 -28.52 -21.40
C LEU A 295 -3.89 -27.90 -21.81
N GLU A 296 -2.97 -28.67 -22.40
CA GLU A 296 -1.72 -28.14 -22.94
C GLU A 296 -1.94 -27.06 -24.01
N SER A 297 -2.85 -27.32 -24.96
CA SER A 297 -3.19 -26.36 -26.03
C SER A 297 -3.74 -25.07 -25.44
N VAL A 298 -4.62 -25.17 -24.43
CA VAL A 298 -5.20 -24.02 -23.73
C VAL A 298 -4.13 -23.24 -22.97
N ILE A 299 -3.25 -23.93 -22.22
CA ILE A 299 -2.13 -23.32 -21.49
C ILE A 299 -1.24 -22.55 -22.47
N ARG A 300 -0.85 -23.18 -23.58
CA ARG A 300 0.04 -22.57 -24.58
C ARG A 300 -0.57 -21.30 -25.20
N ALA A 301 -1.86 -21.32 -25.52
CA ALA A 301 -2.55 -20.16 -26.07
C ALA A 301 -2.68 -19.00 -25.05
N ARG A 302 -2.72 -19.31 -23.75
CA ARG A 302 -2.95 -18.33 -22.67
C ARG A 302 -1.67 -17.80 -22.01
N ILE A 303 -0.52 -18.49 -22.11
CA ILE A 303 0.74 -18.02 -21.51
C ILE A 303 1.03 -16.53 -21.78
N PRO A 304 0.92 -16.00 -23.02
CA PRO A 304 1.20 -14.58 -23.25
C PRO A 304 0.32 -13.64 -22.42
N SER A 305 -0.96 -13.98 -22.27
CA SER A 305 -1.90 -13.20 -21.45
C SER A 305 -1.57 -13.30 -19.95
N ILE A 306 -1.16 -14.47 -19.48
CA ILE A 306 -0.73 -14.69 -18.08
C ILE A 306 0.55 -13.90 -17.79
N THR A 307 1.54 -13.93 -18.69
CA THR A 307 2.77 -13.15 -18.56
C THR A 307 2.48 -11.65 -18.50
N SER A 308 1.58 -11.16 -19.35
CA SER A 308 1.17 -9.74 -19.32
C SER A 308 0.49 -9.36 -18.01
N LEU A 309 -0.36 -10.25 -17.45
CA LEU A 309 -1.01 -10.03 -16.16
C LEU A 309 0.00 -10.01 -15.02
N ILE A 310 0.97 -10.94 -15.02
CA ILE A 310 2.04 -11.00 -14.03
C ILE A 310 2.87 -9.72 -14.05
N ASN A 311 3.34 -9.29 -15.23
CA ASN A 311 4.16 -8.09 -15.36
C ASN A 311 3.40 -6.83 -14.90
N LYS A 312 2.14 -6.69 -15.32
CA LYS A 312 1.29 -5.58 -14.85
C LYS A 312 1.12 -5.59 -13.33
N SER A 313 0.90 -6.77 -12.73
CA SER A 313 0.76 -6.91 -11.28
C SER A 313 2.07 -6.61 -10.55
N ILE A 314 3.22 -6.96 -11.12
CA ILE A 314 4.54 -6.58 -10.59
C ILE A 314 4.68 -5.06 -10.58
N ASP A 315 4.40 -4.38 -11.69
CA ASP A 315 4.53 -2.92 -11.78
C ASP A 315 3.62 -2.20 -10.77
N GLU A 316 2.38 -2.68 -10.59
CA GLU A 316 1.43 -2.15 -9.60
C GLU A 316 1.92 -2.37 -8.17
N LEU A 317 2.41 -3.57 -7.84
CA LEU A 317 2.95 -3.89 -6.51
C LEU A 317 4.26 -3.16 -6.21
N GLU A 318 5.14 -2.97 -7.20
CA GLU A 318 6.37 -2.16 -7.06
C GLU A 318 6.03 -0.70 -6.79
N SER A 319 5.07 -0.12 -7.51
CA SER A 319 4.60 1.25 -7.26
C SER A 319 3.95 1.40 -5.88
N GLU A 320 3.16 0.43 -5.44
CA GLU A 320 2.59 0.42 -4.09
C GLU A 320 3.68 0.30 -3.01
N MET A 321 4.69 -0.55 -3.24
CA MET A 321 5.81 -0.71 -2.32
C MET A 321 6.68 0.55 -2.23
N ASP A 322 6.88 1.28 -3.34
CA ASP A 322 7.55 2.58 -3.34
C ASP A 322 6.77 3.62 -2.53
N HIS A 323 5.43 3.61 -2.61
CA HIS A 323 4.58 4.50 -1.82
C HIS A 323 4.58 4.15 -0.32
N LEU A 324 4.52 2.85 0.02
CA LEU A 324 4.64 2.37 1.39
C LEU A 324 6.06 2.56 1.96
N GLY A 325 7.04 2.74 1.07
CA GLY A 325 8.45 2.96 1.35
C GLY A 325 9.20 1.74 1.86
N ARG A 326 10.52 1.87 1.97
CA ARG A 326 11.43 0.75 2.27
C ARG A 326 11.29 0.21 3.69
N PRO A 327 11.53 -1.10 3.91
CA PRO A 327 11.68 -1.66 5.25
C PRO A 327 12.80 -0.98 6.02
N ILE A 328 12.60 -0.84 7.33
CA ILE A 328 13.59 -0.26 8.24
C ILE A 328 14.59 -1.35 8.62
N GLY A 329 15.88 -1.02 8.60
CA GLY A 329 16.91 -1.93 9.07
C GLY A 329 16.74 -2.26 10.56
N VAL A 330 17.06 -3.51 10.93
CA VAL A 330 16.93 -3.98 12.32
C VAL A 330 18.09 -3.48 13.19
N ASP A 331 19.23 -3.19 12.58
CA ASP A 331 20.41 -2.70 13.26
C ASP A 331 20.30 -1.21 13.59
N ALA A 332 20.89 -0.82 14.73
CA ALA A 332 20.88 0.56 15.19
C ALA A 332 21.57 1.53 14.21
N GLY A 333 22.53 1.04 13.41
CA GLY A 333 23.23 1.82 12.40
C GLY A 333 22.31 2.22 11.25
N ALA A 334 21.55 1.27 10.70
CA ALA A 334 20.55 1.51 9.67
C ALA A 334 19.42 2.41 10.18
N GLN A 335 18.93 2.19 11.41
CA GLN A 335 17.91 3.06 12.02
C GLN A 335 18.40 4.50 12.14
N LEU A 336 19.64 4.69 12.63
CA LEU A 336 20.26 6.01 12.71
C LEU A 336 20.40 6.64 11.32
N TYR A 337 20.86 5.87 10.33
CA TYR A 337 20.99 6.34 8.96
C TYR A 337 19.65 6.81 8.40
N THR A 338 18.58 6.03 8.56
CA THR A 338 17.23 6.39 8.12
C THR A 338 16.74 7.66 8.80
N ILE A 339 16.91 7.80 10.12
CA ILE A 339 16.54 9.03 10.84
C ILE A 339 17.28 10.25 10.26
N LEU A 340 18.59 10.13 10.04
CA LEU A 340 19.40 11.22 9.50
C LEU A 340 19.02 11.57 8.04
N GLU A 341 18.68 10.58 7.23
CA GLU A 341 18.19 10.78 5.86
C GLU A 341 16.86 11.57 5.86
N LEU A 342 15.91 11.17 6.70
CA LEU A 342 14.64 11.87 6.87
C LEU A 342 14.82 13.31 7.39
N CYS A 343 15.75 13.52 8.32
CA CYS A 343 16.09 14.87 8.79
C CYS A 343 16.69 15.73 7.69
N ARG A 344 17.56 15.17 6.83
CA ARG A 344 18.11 15.87 5.67
C ARG A 344 17.04 16.23 4.63
N ALA A 345 16.08 15.32 4.41
CA ALA A 345 14.94 15.58 3.53
C ALA A 345 14.09 16.76 4.05
N PHE A 346 13.78 16.76 5.35
CA PHE A 346 13.14 17.89 6.01
C PHE A 346 13.97 19.18 5.91
N ASP A 347 15.27 19.14 6.22
CA ASP A 347 16.15 20.32 6.15
C ASP A 347 16.19 20.91 4.74
N ARG A 348 16.18 20.08 3.69
CA ARG A 348 16.11 20.52 2.31
C ARG A 348 14.80 21.26 2.02
N ILE A 349 13.66 20.66 2.35
CA ILE A 349 12.34 21.26 2.12
C ILE A 349 12.18 22.55 2.93
N PHE A 350 12.66 22.58 4.18
CA PHE A 350 12.64 23.79 5.00
C PHE A 350 13.48 24.91 4.39
N LYS A 351 14.68 24.61 3.88
CA LYS A 351 15.53 25.59 3.18
C LYS A 351 14.88 26.10 1.90
N GLU A 352 14.24 25.23 1.12
CA GLU A 352 13.49 25.61 -0.08
C GLU A 352 12.32 26.53 0.26
N HIS A 353 11.58 26.25 1.34
CA HIS A 353 10.53 27.14 1.83
C HIS A 353 11.04 28.50 2.30
N LEU A 354 12.22 28.52 2.93
CA LEU A 354 12.82 29.74 3.46
C LEU A 354 13.42 30.61 2.35
N ASP A 355 14.07 29.99 1.36
CA ASP A 355 14.70 30.65 0.21
C ASP A 355 13.69 30.98 -0.91
N GLY A 356 12.60 30.23 -1.01
CA GLY A 356 11.54 30.45 -1.98
C GLY A 356 10.69 31.71 -1.68
N GLY A 357 9.92 32.13 -2.69
CA GLY A 357 8.84 33.11 -2.51
C GLY A 357 7.71 32.58 -1.61
N ARG A 358 6.51 33.18 -1.67
CA ARG A 358 5.35 32.77 -0.83
C ARG A 358 5.28 31.24 -0.66
N PRO A 359 5.32 30.69 0.57
CA PRO A 359 4.88 31.30 1.83
C PRO A 359 5.97 31.68 2.84
N GLY A 360 7.27 31.63 2.51
CA GLY A 360 8.35 31.84 3.49
C GLY A 360 9.00 33.22 3.44
N GLY A 361 10.04 33.37 2.62
CA GLY A 361 10.87 34.58 2.55
C GLY A 361 10.05 35.86 2.35
N ASP A 362 9.04 35.83 1.47
CA ASP A 362 8.15 36.98 1.20
C ASP A 362 7.39 37.45 2.44
N ARG A 363 6.97 36.55 3.34
CA ARG A 363 6.28 36.93 4.59
C ARG A 363 7.23 37.64 5.54
N ILE A 364 8.49 37.19 5.60
CA ILE A 364 9.54 37.82 6.42
C ILE A 364 9.82 39.23 5.88
N TYR A 365 9.96 39.38 4.56
CA TYR A 365 10.07 40.72 3.93
C TYR A 365 8.86 41.60 4.28
N GLY A 366 7.65 41.05 4.25
CA GLY A 366 6.44 41.78 4.64
C GLY A 366 6.47 42.31 6.09
N VAL A 367 7.14 41.63 7.03
CA VAL A 367 7.34 42.14 8.39
C VAL A 367 8.23 43.37 8.37
N PHE A 368 9.35 43.33 7.64
CA PHE A 368 10.34 44.41 7.64
C PHE A 368 9.96 45.61 6.77
N ASP A 369 9.33 45.41 5.62
CA ASP A 369 9.01 46.49 4.68
C ASP A 369 7.66 47.16 4.98
N ASN A 370 6.73 46.43 5.60
CA ASN A 370 5.39 46.94 5.86
C ASN A 370 5.11 47.11 7.36
N GLN A 371 5.24 46.06 8.16
CA GLN A 371 4.80 46.07 9.56
C GLN A 371 5.68 46.97 10.44
N LEU A 372 7.00 46.80 10.37
CA LEU A 372 7.95 47.62 11.16
C LEU A 372 7.82 49.12 10.81
N PRO A 373 7.88 49.57 9.54
CA PRO A 373 7.75 50.99 9.21
C PRO A 373 6.35 51.56 9.56
N ALA A 374 5.30 50.75 9.50
CA ALA A 374 3.98 51.16 9.96
C ALA A 374 3.92 51.32 11.49
N ALA A 375 4.59 50.43 12.25
CA ALA A 375 4.68 50.52 13.70
C ALA A 375 5.50 51.75 14.15
N LEU A 376 6.63 52.02 13.49
CA LEU A 376 7.46 53.20 13.78
C LEU A 376 6.70 54.52 13.54
N ARG A 377 5.88 54.60 12.47
CA ARG A 377 5.06 55.79 12.17
C ARG A 377 3.93 56.04 13.18
N LYS A 378 3.47 55.01 13.89
CA LYS A 378 2.37 55.09 14.88
C LYS A 378 2.85 55.48 16.28
N LEU A 379 4.14 55.72 16.47
CA LEU A 379 4.68 56.07 17.79
C LEU A 379 4.19 57.46 18.22
N PRO A 380 3.92 57.67 19.53
CA PRO A 380 3.26 58.87 20.03
C PRO A 380 4.21 60.08 20.16
N PHE A 381 5.03 60.34 19.15
CA PHE A 381 6.02 61.42 19.16
C PHE A 381 5.38 62.81 19.25
N ASP A 382 4.21 63.03 18.65
CA ASP A 382 3.49 64.32 18.74
C ASP A 382 3.08 64.65 20.18
N ARG A 383 2.70 63.63 20.96
CA ARG A 383 2.36 63.80 22.37
C ARG A 383 3.61 64.01 23.21
N HIS A 384 4.66 63.22 22.96
CA HIS A 384 5.93 63.30 23.70
C HIS A 384 6.68 64.61 23.45
N LEU A 385 6.67 65.12 22.21
CA LEU A 385 7.33 66.36 21.80
C LEU A 385 6.37 67.57 21.81
N SER A 386 5.21 67.44 22.47
CA SER A 386 4.29 68.56 22.67
C SER A 386 4.95 69.71 23.43
N LEU A 387 4.57 70.95 23.10
CA LEU A 387 5.17 72.15 23.68
C LEU A 387 5.14 72.16 25.22
N GLN A 388 4.03 71.68 25.80
CA GLN A 388 3.86 71.57 27.24
C GLN A 388 4.85 70.57 27.86
N ASN A 389 5.03 69.41 27.24
CA ASN A 389 5.96 68.40 27.75
C ASN A 389 7.42 68.80 27.56
N VAL A 390 7.77 69.36 26.41
CA VAL A 390 9.13 69.87 26.14
C VAL A 390 9.52 70.95 27.15
N ARG A 391 8.62 71.92 27.41
CA ARG A 391 8.84 72.95 28.43
C ARG A 391 9.07 72.32 29.79
N LYS A 392 8.19 71.39 30.20
CA LYS A 392 8.30 70.71 31.49
C LYS A 392 9.65 69.98 31.64
N VAL A 393 9.99 69.09 30.70
CA VAL A 393 11.19 68.24 30.78
C VAL A 393 12.47 69.06 30.73
N VAL A 394 12.55 70.07 29.87
CA VAL A 394 13.75 70.92 29.77
C VAL A 394 13.92 71.77 31.03
N SER A 395 12.84 72.39 31.53
CA SER A 395 12.90 73.18 32.76
C SER A 395 13.23 72.33 33.99
N GLU A 396 12.76 71.08 34.06
CA GLU A 396 13.09 70.14 35.14
C GLU A 396 14.53 69.60 35.05
N ALA A 397 15.09 69.46 33.86
CA ALA A 397 16.40 68.87 33.64
C ALA A 397 17.55 69.86 33.80
N ASP A 398 17.42 71.06 33.20
CA ASP A 398 18.49 72.06 33.16
C ASP A 398 18.29 73.18 34.21
N GLY A 399 17.09 73.29 34.81
CA GLY A 399 16.76 74.35 35.76
C GLY A 399 16.67 75.74 35.11
N TYR A 400 16.82 76.79 35.91
CA TYR A 400 16.82 78.18 35.42
C TYR A 400 18.25 78.60 35.00
N GLN A 401 18.66 78.25 33.78
CA GLN A 401 19.96 78.65 33.22
C GLN A 401 19.85 79.93 32.37
N PRO A 402 20.77 80.91 32.52
CA PRO A 402 20.88 82.03 31.59
C PRO A 402 21.34 81.53 30.21
N HIS A 403 20.77 82.13 29.14
CA HIS A 403 20.81 81.74 27.71
C HIS A 403 22.19 81.64 27.02
N LEU A 404 23.29 81.58 27.77
CA LEU A 404 24.66 81.45 27.26
C LEU A 404 25.04 79.98 26.97
N ILE A 405 24.29 79.01 27.52
CA ILE A 405 24.58 77.57 27.42
C ILE A 405 23.33 76.85 26.89
N ALA A 406 23.53 75.93 25.93
CA ALA A 406 22.44 75.11 25.39
C ALA A 406 21.95 74.08 26.42
N PRO A 407 20.63 73.81 26.54
CA PRO A 407 20.05 72.92 27.56
C PRO A 407 20.31 71.43 27.26
N GLU A 408 21.54 70.99 27.49
CA GLU A 408 22.04 69.66 27.12
C GLU A 408 21.29 68.52 27.82
N GLN A 409 20.92 68.67 29.09
CA GLN A 409 20.26 67.61 29.86
C GLN A 409 18.81 67.43 29.41
N GLY A 410 18.12 68.52 29.07
CA GLY A 410 16.78 68.52 28.51
C GLY A 410 16.73 67.81 27.16
N TYR A 411 17.68 68.09 26.27
CA TYR A 411 17.82 67.35 25.00
C TYR A 411 18.03 65.85 25.24
N ARG A 412 18.97 65.48 26.12
CA ARG A 412 19.24 64.07 26.46
C ARG A 412 17.99 63.35 26.97
N ARG A 413 17.27 63.93 27.93
CA ARG A 413 16.07 63.30 28.51
C ARG A 413 14.93 63.17 27.51
N LEU A 414 14.73 64.18 26.65
CA LEU A 414 13.70 64.12 25.60
C LEU A 414 14.02 63.05 24.56
N ILE A 415 15.28 62.97 24.14
CA ILE A 415 15.74 61.96 23.18
C ILE A 415 15.65 60.57 23.79
N ASP A 416 16.19 60.33 24.99
CA ASP A 416 16.13 59.02 25.65
C ASP A 416 14.68 58.54 25.85
N GLY A 417 13.79 59.44 26.29
CA GLY A 417 12.36 59.16 26.38
C GLY A 417 11.71 58.81 25.03
N ALA A 418 12.14 59.46 23.94
CA ALA A 418 11.65 59.16 22.60
C ALA A 418 12.18 57.81 22.08
N LEU A 419 13.46 57.52 22.29
CA LEU A 419 14.11 56.31 21.79
C LEU A 419 13.59 55.05 22.48
N ASN A 420 13.18 55.14 23.75
CA ASN A 420 12.57 54.02 24.47
C ASN A 420 11.26 53.50 23.81
N TYR A 421 10.53 54.33 23.07
CA TYR A 421 9.34 53.88 22.33
C TYR A 421 9.68 52.91 21.20
N PHE A 422 10.92 52.89 20.69
CA PHE A 422 11.33 51.96 19.64
C PHE A 422 11.48 50.51 20.12
N ARG A 423 11.63 50.26 21.43
CA ARG A 423 11.75 48.89 21.98
C ARG A 423 10.57 48.02 21.57
N GLY A 424 9.34 48.50 21.77
CA GLY A 424 8.11 47.75 21.49
C GLY A 424 8.00 47.28 20.03
N PRO A 425 8.04 48.18 19.02
CA PRO A 425 8.05 47.80 17.60
C PRO A 425 9.19 46.86 17.21
N SER A 426 10.35 47.01 17.85
CA SER A 426 11.52 46.18 17.56
C SER A 426 11.34 44.74 18.08
N GLU A 427 10.82 44.58 19.30
CA GLU A 427 10.43 43.28 19.86
C GLU A 427 9.30 42.62 19.07
N ALA A 428 8.26 43.39 18.68
CA ALA A 428 7.16 42.89 17.87
C ALA A 428 7.63 42.35 16.51
N SER A 429 8.68 42.95 15.93
CA SER A 429 9.26 42.47 14.67
C SER A 429 9.99 41.14 14.84
N VAL A 430 10.68 40.95 15.98
CA VAL A 430 11.29 39.67 16.38
C VAL A 430 10.23 38.59 16.51
N ASP A 431 9.14 38.88 17.23
CA ASP A 431 8.04 37.94 17.47
C ASP A 431 7.31 37.55 16.17
N ALA A 432 7.08 38.51 15.28
CA ALA A 432 6.45 38.27 13.99
C ALA A 432 7.27 37.32 13.10
N VAL A 433 8.60 37.49 13.05
CA VAL A 433 9.48 36.58 12.29
C VAL A 433 9.52 35.18 12.91
N HIS A 434 9.59 35.07 14.23
CA HIS A 434 9.52 33.79 14.93
C HIS A 434 8.25 33.00 14.58
N PHE A 435 7.10 33.67 14.54
CA PHE A 435 5.83 33.05 14.16
C PHE A 435 5.87 32.49 12.74
N VAL A 436 6.43 33.26 11.78
CA VAL A 436 6.61 32.79 10.40
C VAL A 436 7.51 31.56 10.34
N LEU A 437 8.63 31.54 11.06
CA LEU A 437 9.54 30.40 11.10
C LEU A 437 8.88 29.14 11.70
N LYS A 438 8.09 29.27 12.77
CA LYS A 438 7.32 28.15 13.35
C LYS A 438 6.30 27.57 12.35
N GLU A 439 5.60 28.41 11.60
CA GLU A 439 4.69 27.95 10.56
C GLU A 439 5.41 27.22 9.42
N LEU A 440 6.60 27.70 9.02
CA LEU A 440 7.40 27.04 7.99
C LEU A 440 7.89 25.66 8.43
N VAL A 441 8.27 25.49 9.69
CA VAL A 441 8.61 24.17 10.25
C VAL A 441 7.41 23.23 10.12
N ARG A 442 6.23 23.65 10.57
CA ARG A 442 5.01 22.83 10.49
C ARG A 442 4.66 22.45 9.04
N LYS A 443 4.77 23.39 8.11
CA LYS A 443 4.51 23.15 6.68
C LYS A 443 5.52 22.17 6.09
N SER A 444 6.80 22.35 6.41
CA SER A 444 7.89 21.50 5.90
C SER A 444 7.74 20.06 6.38
N ILE A 445 7.35 19.83 7.64
CA ILE A 445 7.06 18.48 8.16
C ILE A 445 5.91 17.83 7.37
N GLY A 446 4.83 18.56 7.08
CA GLY A 446 3.67 18.03 6.37
C GLY A 446 3.89 17.70 4.89
N GLU A 447 4.84 18.39 4.25
CA GLU A 447 5.24 18.19 2.85
C GLU A 447 6.29 17.08 2.68
N THR A 448 7.07 16.75 3.71
CA THR A 448 7.97 15.60 3.70
C THR A 448 7.16 14.29 3.74
N GLN A 449 6.86 13.75 2.56
CA GLN A 449 6.04 12.52 2.42
C GLN A 449 6.61 11.34 3.20
N GLU A 450 7.94 11.19 3.20
CA GLU A 450 8.65 10.09 3.87
C GLU A 450 8.47 10.14 5.40
N LEU A 451 8.36 11.34 5.98
CA LEU A 451 8.12 11.53 7.41
C LEU A 451 6.70 11.13 7.82
N ARG A 452 5.72 11.10 6.90
CA ARG A 452 4.32 10.74 7.21
C ARG A 452 4.18 9.37 7.87
N ARG A 453 5.10 8.47 7.56
CA ARG A 453 5.16 7.10 8.10
C ARG A 453 5.52 7.04 9.58
N PHE A 454 6.16 8.08 10.13
CA PHE A 454 6.79 8.09 11.45
C PHE A 454 6.24 9.22 12.33
N PRO A 455 5.07 9.05 12.96
CA PRO A 455 4.45 10.08 13.79
C PRO A 455 5.34 10.52 14.96
N THR A 456 6.05 9.59 15.60
CA THR A 456 6.93 9.92 16.73
C THR A 456 8.12 10.75 16.26
N LEU A 457 8.77 10.38 15.15
CA LEU A 457 9.86 11.18 14.59
C LEU A 457 9.40 12.58 14.18
N GLN A 458 8.19 12.74 13.62
CA GLN A 458 7.65 14.07 13.32
C GLN A 458 7.51 14.94 14.57
N ALA A 459 6.97 14.37 15.66
CA ALA A 459 6.80 15.09 16.92
C ALA A 459 8.15 15.51 17.51
N GLU A 460 9.14 14.62 17.48
CA GLU A 460 10.51 14.90 17.95
C GLU A 460 11.19 15.99 17.11
N ILE A 461 11.10 15.93 15.78
CA ILE A 461 11.64 16.98 14.88
C ILE A 461 10.94 18.32 15.15
N ALA A 462 9.60 18.32 15.29
CA ALA A 462 8.83 19.53 15.57
C ALA A 462 9.23 20.16 16.91
N SER A 463 9.40 19.33 17.95
CA SER A 463 9.82 19.78 19.29
C SER A 463 11.22 20.38 19.24
N ALA A 464 12.18 19.65 18.64
CA ALA A 464 13.57 20.10 18.55
C ALA A 464 13.72 21.40 17.76
N ALA A 465 13.02 21.51 16.62
CA ALA A 465 12.98 22.75 15.83
C ALA A 465 12.33 23.90 16.61
N GLY A 466 11.24 23.64 17.35
CA GLY A 466 10.58 24.63 18.20
C GLY A 466 11.49 25.19 19.30
N GLU A 467 12.23 24.31 19.99
CA GLU A 467 13.22 24.69 21.01
C GLU A 467 14.40 25.49 20.43
N ALA A 468 14.86 25.16 19.22
CA ALA A 468 15.90 25.91 18.55
C ALA A 468 15.42 27.33 18.18
N LEU A 469 14.23 27.44 17.58
CA LEU A 469 13.64 28.73 17.22
C LEU A 469 13.43 29.63 18.44
N GLU A 470 13.01 29.07 19.59
CA GLU A 470 12.82 29.87 20.80
C GLU A 470 14.15 30.44 21.33
N ARG A 471 15.24 29.67 21.27
CA ARG A 471 16.58 30.16 21.60
C ARG A 471 17.02 31.29 20.67
N PHE A 472 16.78 31.15 19.37
CA PHE A 472 17.13 32.18 18.38
C PHE A 472 16.32 33.45 18.58
N ARG A 473 15.02 33.33 18.91
CA ARG A 473 14.15 34.45 19.25
C ARG A 473 14.68 35.23 20.45
N GLU A 474 15.04 34.57 21.54
CA GLU A 474 15.53 35.24 22.75
C GLU A 474 16.86 35.98 22.51
N GLU A 475 17.79 35.38 21.77
CA GLU A 475 19.05 36.06 21.41
C GLU A 475 18.83 37.24 20.45
N SER A 476 17.90 37.10 19.50
CA SER A 476 17.51 38.19 18.61
C SER A 476 16.86 39.34 19.37
N LYS A 477 15.95 39.05 20.31
CA LYS A 477 15.30 40.03 21.17
C LYS A 477 16.33 40.84 21.96
N LYS A 478 17.27 40.16 22.63
CA LYS A 478 18.38 40.83 23.35
C LYS A 478 19.21 41.72 22.43
N THR A 479 19.54 41.24 21.24
CA THR A 479 20.39 41.97 20.28
C THR A 479 19.70 43.22 19.75
N VAL A 480 18.43 43.10 19.38
CA VAL A 480 17.62 44.20 18.86
C VAL A 480 17.39 45.28 19.92
N ILE A 481 17.14 44.89 21.18
CA ILE A 481 17.02 45.85 22.29
C ILE A 481 18.35 46.56 22.53
N ARG A 482 19.47 45.84 22.52
CA ARG A 482 20.81 46.43 22.65
C ARG A 482 21.10 47.46 21.55
N LEU A 483 20.65 47.22 20.31
CA LEU A 483 20.81 48.20 19.24
C LEU A 483 20.06 49.51 19.55
N VAL A 484 18.85 49.42 20.10
CA VAL A 484 18.11 50.61 20.55
C VAL A 484 18.82 51.30 21.72
N ASP A 485 19.35 50.54 22.67
CA ASP A 485 20.12 51.06 23.81
C ASP A 485 21.42 51.75 23.39
N MET A 486 22.07 51.27 22.34
CA MET A 486 23.27 51.89 21.78
C MET A 486 22.97 53.28 21.21
N GLU A 487 21.84 53.43 20.52
CA GLU A 487 21.39 54.73 19.97
C GLU A 487 21.02 55.74 21.06
N SER A 488 20.56 55.27 22.24
CA SER A 488 20.29 56.15 23.38
C SER A 488 21.52 56.50 24.21
N SER A 489 22.54 55.62 24.21
CA SER A 489 23.74 55.79 25.02
C SER A 489 24.69 56.88 24.49
N TYR A 490 24.77 57.07 23.17
CA TYR A 490 25.63 58.09 22.55
C TYR A 490 24.88 58.92 21.52
N LEU A 491 24.81 60.23 21.76
CA LEU A 491 24.19 61.16 20.83
C LEU A 491 25.14 61.50 19.68
N THR A 492 24.66 61.39 18.45
CA THR A 492 25.45 61.74 17.26
C THR A 492 25.69 63.25 17.21
N VAL A 493 26.83 63.70 17.73
CA VAL A 493 27.18 65.13 17.86
C VAL A 493 27.20 65.86 16.50
N ASP A 494 27.62 65.19 15.44
CA ASP A 494 27.69 65.76 14.10
C ASP A 494 26.31 66.15 13.53
N PHE A 495 25.23 65.51 14.00
CA PHE A 495 23.88 65.92 13.65
C PHE A 495 23.60 67.33 14.19
N PHE A 496 23.88 67.55 15.48
CA PHE A 496 23.62 68.83 16.14
C PHE A 496 24.53 69.95 15.62
N ARG A 497 25.75 69.64 15.17
CA ARG A 497 26.66 70.60 14.52
C ARG A 497 26.15 71.11 13.17
N LYS A 498 25.34 70.32 12.47
CA LYS A 498 24.78 70.65 11.15
C LYS A 498 23.42 71.34 11.22
N LEU A 499 22.82 71.44 12.40
CA LEU A 499 21.60 72.23 12.58
C LEU A 499 21.89 73.70 12.20
N PRO A 500 20.99 74.37 11.46
CA PRO A 500 21.20 75.76 11.09
C PRO A 500 21.49 76.63 12.31
N GLN A 501 22.71 77.15 12.42
CA GLN A 501 23.02 78.25 13.32
C GLN A 501 22.51 79.54 12.65
N GLU A 502 21.23 79.85 12.81
CA GLU A 502 20.78 81.21 12.54
C GLU A 502 21.31 82.12 13.66
N ILE A 503 22.55 82.57 13.51
CA ILE A 503 22.92 83.90 13.98
C ILE A 503 22.18 84.86 13.04
N GLU A 504 21.31 85.68 13.62
CA GLU A 504 20.55 86.76 12.98
C GLU A 504 21.27 87.34 11.74
N LYS A 505 20.87 86.90 10.55
CA LYS A 505 21.20 87.65 9.33
C LYS A 505 20.16 88.74 9.15
N GLY A 506 20.46 89.90 9.74
CA GLY A 506 20.02 91.22 9.27
C GLY A 506 18.71 91.75 9.84
N GLY A 507 18.81 92.57 10.89
CA GLY A 507 17.75 93.50 11.32
C GLY A 507 18.05 94.14 12.69
N ASN A 508 18.22 95.47 12.70
CA ASN A 508 18.60 96.38 13.80
C ASN A 508 18.34 95.96 15.28
N PRO A 509 19.24 96.35 16.22
CA PRO A 509 19.08 96.10 17.65
C PRO A 509 18.13 97.11 18.29
N ALA A 510 16.97 96.65 18.76
CA ALA A 510 16.20 97.32 19.80
C ALA A 510 16.19 96.44 21.06
N PRO A 511 16.49 96.98 22.25
CA PRO A 511 16.65 96.19 23.46
C PRO A 511 15.30 95.99 24.15
N SER A 512 14.67 94.84 23.97
CA SER A 512 13.68 94.31 24.92
C SER A 512 14.24 93.02 25.54
N ASN A 513 14.94 93.21 26.66
CA ASN A 513 15.51 92.16 27.51
C ASN A 513 14.45 91.44 28.38
N VAL A 514 13.20 91.35 27.90
CA VAL A 514 12.09 90.72 28.61
C VAL A 514 11.42 89.73 27.63
N ASP A 515 11.31 88.46 28.05
CA ASP A 515 10.68 87.32 27.37
C ASP A 515 11.49 86.48 26.35
N ARG A 516 12.71 86.08 26.74
CA ARG A 516 13.53 85.11 25.98
C ARG A 516 13.32 83.62 26.33
N TYR A 517 12.40 83.30 27.26
CA TYR A 517 11.76 81.97 27.42
C TYR A 517 10.49 81.82 26.56
N THR A 518 10.49 82.41 25.38
CA THR A 518 9.35 82.43 24.47
C THR A 518 9.02 81.01 24.00
N GLU A 519 7.73 80.72 23.77
CA GLU A 519 7.28 79.42 23.25
C GLU A 519 8.07 78.94 22.02
N GLY A 520 8.59 79.88 21.22
CA GLY A 520 9.45 79.60 20.07
C GLY A 520 10.73 78.81 20.39
N HIS A 521 11.36 79.04 21.55
CA HIS A 521 12.56 78.31 21.96
C HIS A 521 12.27 76.83 22.22
N PHE A 522 11.22 76.53 23.00
CA PHE A 522 10.80 75.15 23.27
C PHE A 522 10.25 74.45 22.01
N ARG A 523 9.56 75.18 21.12
CA ARG A 523 9.18 74.64 19.79
C ARG A 523 10.41 74.23 18.97
N ARG A 524 11.47 75.03 18.98
CA ARG A 524 12.73 74.71 18.29
C ARG A 524 13.42 73.48 18.87
N ILE A 525 13.47 73.35 20.19
CA ILE A 525 13.99 72.14 20.86
C ILE A 525 13.19 70.91 20.43
N GLY A 526 11.85 70.98 20.48
CA GLY A 526 10.98 69.90 20.03
C GLY A 526 11.21 69.51 18.57
N SER A 527 11.36 70.49 17.67
CA SER A 527 11.68 70.26 16.26
C SER A 527 13.03 69.58 16.06
N ASN A 528 14.08 70.04 16.77
CA ASN A 528 15.42 69.46 16.67
C ASN A 528 15.46 68.02 17.18
N VAL A 529 14.78 67.74 18.30
CA VAL A 529 14.64 66.37 18.83
C VAL A 529 13.85 65.50 17.87
N SER A 530 12.77 66.01 17.27
CA SER A 530 11.99 65.29 16.26
C SER A 530 12.85 64.89 15.05
N SER A 531 13.66 65.83 14.53
CA SER A 531 14.58 65.55 13.42
C SER A 531 15.66 64.53 13.80
N TYR A 532 16.20 64.59 15.03
CA TYR A 532 17.17 63.59 15.51
C TYR A 532 16.54 62.20 15.61
N VAL A 533 15.36 62.10 16.23
CA VAL A 533 14.61 60.85 16.36
C VAL A 533 14.23 60.29 14.98
N GLY A 534 13.90 61.15 14.02
CA GLY A 534 13.66 60.75 12.63
C GLY A 534 14.90 60.11 11.98
N MET A 535 16.09 60.69 12.18
CA MET A 535 17.35 60.10 11.72
C MET A 535 17.58 58.72 12.35
N VAL A 536 17.44 58.59 13.67
CA VAL A 536 17.60 57.31 14.38
C VAL A 536 16.56 56.29 13.92
N SER A 537 15.32 56.71 13.68
CA SER A 537 14.27 55.84 13.14
C SER A 537 14.65 55.24 11.79
N GLU A 538 15.23 56.02 10.88
CA GLU A 538 15.71 55.50 9.58
C GLU A 538 16.92 54.57 9.73
N THR A 539 17.80 54.83 10.69
CA THR A 539 18.90 53.89 11.03
C THR A 539 18.34 52.57 11.56
N LEU A 540 17.46 52.61 12.55
CA LEU A 540 16.84 51.44 13.17
C LEU A 540 16.01 50.62 12.18
N LYS A 541 15.29 51.27 11.27
CA LYS A 541 14.57 50.62 10.17
C LYS A 541 15.48 49.75 9.29
N ASN A 542 16.77 50.08 9.19
CA ASN A 542 17.75 49.32 8.43
C ASN A 542 18.54 48.31 9.27
N THR A 543 18.82 48.60 10.55
CA THR A 543 19.65 47.74 11.41
C THR A 543 18.84 46.64 12.09
N ILE A 544 17.59 46.89 12.48
CA ILE A 544 16.72 45.90 13.13
C ILE A 544 16.50 44.68 12.22
N PRO A 545 16.07 44.81 10.94
CA PRO A 545 15.93 43.66 10.06
C PRO A 545 17.20 42.83 9.93
N LYS A 546 18.37 43.48 9.81
CA LYS A 546 19.65 42.79 9.71
C LYS A 546 19.97 41.97 10.96
N ALA A 547 19.70 42.51 12.14
CA ALA A 547 19.88 41.79 13.40
C ALA A 547 18.93 40.60 13.52
N VAL A 548 17.65 40.77 13.16
CA VAL A 548 16.65 39.69 13.17
C VAL A 548 17.03 38.58 12.18
N VAL A 549 17.42 38.95 10.95
CA VAL A 549 17.86 37.98 9.95
C VAL A 549 19.11 37.24 10.40
N TYR A 550 20.09 37.94 10.98
CA TYR A 550 21.34 37.34 11.43
C TYR A 550 21.10 36.36 12.59
N CYS A 551 20.36 36.76 13.62
CA CYS A 551 20.16 35.97 14.83
C CYS A 551 19.10 34.87 14.69
N GLN A 552 18.09 35.05 13.82
CA GLN A 552 16.98 34.09 13.68
C GLN A 552 16.98 33.38 12.34
N VAL A 553 16.84 34.12 11.24
CA VAL A 553 16.57 33.52 9.92
C VAL A 553 17.76 32.70 9.44
N ARG A 554 18.96 33.27 9.56
CA ARG A 554 20.21 32.61 9.17
C ARG A 554 20.52 31.42 10.08
N GLU A 555 20.35 31.58 11.39
CA GLU A 555 20.57 30.48 12.35
C GLU A 555 19.54 29.35 12.17
N ALA A 556 18.27 29.67 11.91
CA ALA A 556 17.26 28.69 11.55
C ALA A 556 17.61 27.95 10.25
N LYS A 557 18.22 28.63 9.26
CA LYS A 557 18.68 27.97 8.04
C LYS A 557 19.86 27.01 8.26
N GLN A 558 20.77 27.35 9.17
CA GLN A 558 22.05 26.66 9.33
C GLN A 558 22.04 25.60 10.44
N SER A 559 21.27 25.84 11.51
CA SER A 559 21.48 25.19 12.80
C SER A 559 20.21 24.62 13.43
N LEU A 560 19.08 24.56 12.72
CA LEU A 560 17.77 24.17 13.27
C LEU A 560 17.80 22.82 13.99
N LEU A 561 18.44 21.81 13.39
CA LEU A 561 18.51 20.45 13.93
C LEU A 561 19.88 20.08 14.53
N ASN A 562 20.82 21.02 14.67
CA ASN A 562 22.17 20.69 15.18
C ASN A 562 22.17 20.08 16.58
N HIS A 563 21.32 20.60 17.47
CA HIS A 563 21.15 20.04 18.81
C HIS A 563 20.50 18.65 18.76
N PHE A 564 19.51 18.47 17.88
CA PHE A 564 18.83 17.21 17.65
C PHE A 564 19.79 16.12 17.14
N TYR A 565 20.67 16.44 16.19
CA TYR A 565 21.71 15.52 15.71
C TYR A 565 22.65 15.06 16.82
N THR A 566 23.00 15.98 17.74
CA THR A 566 23.84 15.64 18.90
C THR A 566 23.10 14.73 19.89
N GLN A 567 21.80 14.93 20.07
CA GLN A 567 20.97 14.08 20.94
C GLN A 567 20.75 12.69 20.33
N ILE A 568 20.43 12.61 19.04
CA ILE A 568 20.25 11.34 18.33
C ILE A 568 21.51 10.48 18.39
N GLY A 569 22.69 11.08 18.21
CA GLY A 569 23.97 10.35 18.28
C GLY A 569 24.27 9.72 19.65
N ARG A 570 23.52 10.09 20.70
CA ARG A 570 23.62 9.52 22.06
C ARG A 570 22.53 8.49 22.36
N LYS A 571 21.52 8.33 21.49
CA LYS A 571 20.40 7.41 21.71
C LYS A 571 20.83 5.97 21.40
N GLU A 572 20.32 5.04 22.21
CA GLU A 572 20.52 3.60 22.00
C GLU A 572 19.55 3.04 20.96
N GLY A 573 19.86 1.86 20.40
CA GLY A 573 19.03 1.23 19.34
C GLY A 573 17.55 1.08 19.69
N LYS A 574 17.21 0.82 20.96
CA LYS A 574 15.80 0.75 21.41
C LYS A 574 15.07 2.10 21.28
N GLN A 575 15.77 3.20 21.56
CA GLN A 575 15.22 4.54 21.46
C GLN A 575 15.12 5.00 20.01
N LEU A 576 16.08 4.62 19.16
CA LEU A 576 16.03 4.87 17.72
C LEU A 576 14.87 4.12 17.07
N ALA A 577 14.65 2.86 17.44
CA ALA A 577 13.51 2.06 16.98
C ALA A 577 12.16 2.67 17.38
N GLN A 578 12.04 3.21 18.60
CA GLN A 578 10.82 3.90 19.04
C GLN A 578 10.51 5.16 18.24
N MET A 579 11.52 5.87 17.75
CA MET A 579 11.31 7.05 16.90
C MET A 579 10.82 6.65 15.49
N LEU A 580 11.13 5.43 15.06
CA LEU A 580 10.76 4.88 13.76
C LEU A 580 9.53 3.96 13.86
N ASP A 581 8.62 4.26 14.78
CA ASP A 581 7.38 3.50 14.92
C ASP A 581 6.45 3.75 13.71
N GLU A 582 6.09 2.66 13.06
CA GLU A 582 5.13 2.68 11.96
C GLU A 582 3.76 2.22 12.46
N ASP A 583 2.71 2.68 11.79
CA ASP A 583 1.38 2.10 11.94
C ASP A 583 1.46 0.57 11.66
N PRO A 584 1.06 -0.29 12.63
CA PRO A 584 1.04 -1.74 12.44
C PRO A 584 0.29 -2.17 11.18
N ALA A 585 -0.76 -1.45 10.79
CA ALA A 585 -1.52 -1.74 9.58
C ALA A 585 -0.68 -1.49 8.30
N LEU A 586 0.15 -0.44 8.27
CA LEU A 586 1.06 -0.17 7.17
C LEU A 586 2.18 -1.21 7.09
N MET A 587 2.71 -1.63 8.24
CA MET A 587 3.72 -2.68 8.31
C MET A 587 3.18 -4.02 7.79
N GLU A 588 1.98 -4.41 8.21
CA GLU A 588 1.33 -5.64 7.74
C GLU A 588 1.06 -5.57 6.23
N ARG A 589 0.49 -4.45 5.75
CA ARG A 589 0.25 -4.23 4.32
C ARG A 589 1.53 -4.30 3.49
N ARG A 590 2.63 -3.72 3.97
CA ARG A 590 3.94 -3.81 3.30
C ARG A 590 4.45 -5.25 3.25
N GLN A 591 4.33 -6.00 4.34
CA GLN A 591 4.73 -7.41 4.36
C GLN A 591 3.89 -8.26 3.40
N GLN A 592 2.58 -8.03 3.34
CA GLN A 592 1.69 -8.70 2.39
C GLN A 592 2.06 -8.35 0.94
N CYS A 593 2.27 -7.06 0.64
CA CYS A 593 2.70 -6.59 -0.68
C CYS A 593 4.05 -7.21 -1.09
N ALA A 594 5.04 -7.21 -0.19
CA ALA A 594 6.35 -7.81 -0.45
C ALA A 594 6.27 -9.32 -0.74
N LYS A 595 5.48 -10.07 0.05
CA LYS A 595 5.25 -11.51 -0.19
C LYS A 595 4.58 -11.77 -1.54
N ARG A 596 3.58 -10.97 -1.92
CA ARG A 596 2.92 -11.07 -3.22
C ARG A 596 3.89 -10.76 -4.34
N LEU A 597 4.66 -9.68 -4.22
CA LEU A 597 5.65 -9.27 -5.22
C LEU A 597 6.71 -10.35 -5.46
N GLU A 598 7.22 -10.97 -4.39
CA GLU A 598 8.17 -12.08 -4.48
C GLU A 598 7.56 -13.27 -5.26
N LEU A 599 6.30 -13.60 -5.00
CA LEU A 599 5.60 -14.65 -5.74
C LEU A 599 5.42 -14.31 -7.22
N TYR A 600 4.98 -13.11 -7.56
CA TYR A 600 4.80 -12.74 -8.96
C TYR A 600 6.14 -12.72 -9.71
N LYS A 601 7.23 -12.30 -9.07
CA LYS A 601 8.59 -12.41 -9.61
C LYS A 601 9.02 -13.86 -9.82
N ALA A 602 8.83 -14.72 -8.82
CA ALA A 602 9.11 -16.15 -8.96
C ALA A 602 8.27 -16.80 -10.07
N ALA A 603 6.98 -16.45 -10.19
CA ALA A 603 6.11 -16.95 -11.25
C ALA A 603 6.56 -16.47 -12.65
N ARG A 604 7.04 -15.23 -12.77
CA ARG A 604 7.65 -14.72 -14.01
C ARG A 604 8.90 -15.52 -14.39
N ASP A 605 9.81 -15.69 -13.44
CA ASP A 605 11.08 -16.41 -13.67
C ASP A 605 10.82 -17.88 -14.06
N GLU A 606 9.80 -18.51 -13.46
CA GLU A 606 9.33 -19.84 -13.83
C GLU A 606 8.78 -19.90 -15.26
N ILE A 607 7.96 -18.93 -15.68
CA ILE A 607 7.46 -18.86 -17.07
C ILE A 607 8.60 -18.65 -18.05
N ASP A 608 9.53 -17.75 -17.73
CA ASP A 608 10.68 -17.46 -18.55
C ASP A 608 11.55 -18.70 -18.73
N SER A 609 11.81 -19.46 -17.65
CA SER A 609 12.60 -20.71 -17.70
C SER A 609 12.08 -21.73 -18.72
N VAL A 610 10.75 -21.81 -18.89
CA VAL A 610 10.09 -22.71 -19.84
C VAL A 610 10.09 -22.15 -21.26
N SER A 611 10.10 -20.81 -21.41
CA SER A 611 10.15 -20.14 -22.72
C SER A 611 11.53 -20.20 -23.40
N TRP A 612 12.61 -20.27 -22.60
CA TRP A 612 14.02 -20.28 -23.07
C TRP A 612 14.59 -21.67 -23.31
N ALA A 613 13.89 -22.75 -22.90
CA ALA A 613 14.19 -24.13 -23.32
C ALA A 613 13.81 -24.32 -24.81
N ARG A 614 14.54 -23.64 -25.70
CA ARG A 614 14.32 -23.65 -27.15
C ARG A 614 14.79 -24.95 -27.79
#